data_AF-A0A6C0DV24-F1
#
_entry.id   AF-A0A6C0DV24-F1
#
_cell.length_a   1.000
_cell.length_b   1.000
_cell.length_c   1.000
_cell.angle_alpha   90.00
_cell.angle_beta   90.00
_cell.angle_gamma   90.00
#
_symmetry.space_group_name_H-M   'P 1'
#
loop_
_entity.id
_entity.type
_entity.pdbx_description
1 polymer ?
#
loop_
_entity_poly.entity_id
_entity_poly.type
_entity_poly.pdbx_seq_one_letter_code
_entity_poly.pdbx_strand_id
1 'polypeptide(L)'
;MLELTVLLISIAIILIVLYIKDNANKPQIEESFDNYYLSSCPSGYKTFYNNDGNIVCCDGEVVSNRCLSDNQCTLSGKGTPDTPNCVQSIIRMYVEKGKNQCPLSMSTYFEDNGRNVKGCTAGRLNETLSSPQFPTQPTCSIYDTLDKNRLSKNSCFNQKQLDMAQCFGNNCTKAIIQPVLTAPPLISIGFTDDLGMHRVTYTRQSLENFLDVTNPNYREKGLDLSANIVVAEVAKAYYVDKTMDQSQVKF
;
A
#
# COMPACT_ATOMS: atom_id res chain seq x y z
N MET A 1 -8.99 -57.12 -7.05
CA MET A 1 -8.01 -56.02 -7.15
C MET A 1 -8.69 -54.67 -7.37
N LEU A 2 -9.72 -54.58 -8.23
CA LEU A 2 -10.47 -53.33 -8.48
C LEU A 2 -11.18 -52.76 -7.24
N GLU A 3 -11.79 -53.61 -6.41
CA GLU A 3 -12.50 -53.14 -5.21
C GLU A 3 -11.58 -52.57 -4.13
N LEU A 4 -10.37 -53.13 -4.00
CA LEU A 4 -9.36 -52.62 -3.07
C LEU A 4 -8.83 -51.26 -3.53
N THR A 5 -8.63 -51.06 -4.84
CA THR A 5 -8.20 -49.77 -5.38
C THR A 5 -9.27 -48.68 -5.22
N VAL A 6 -10.56 -49.01 -5.37
CA VAL A 6 -11.66 -48.06 -5.16
C VAL A 6 -11.76 -47.64 -3.69
N LEU A 7 -11.57 -48.60 -2.76
CA LEU A 7 -11.57 -48.32 -1.32
C LEU A 7 -10.39 -47.41 -0.90
N LEU A 8 -9.20 -47.61 -1.47
CA LEU A 8 -8.04 -46.76 -1.16
C LEU A 8 -8.21 -45.33 -1.70
N ILE A 9 -8.81 -45.16 -2.88
CA ILE A 9 -9.08 -43.83 -3.45
C ILE A 9 -10.12 -43.08 -2.61
N SER A 10 -11.19 -43.75 -2.17
CA SER A 10 -12.22 -43.11 -1.35
C SER A 10 -11.69 -42.67 0.02
N ILE A 11 -10.83 -43.47 0.66
CA ILE A 11 -10.14 -43.09 1.90
C ILE A 11 -9.23 -41.89 1.67
N ALA A 12 -8.45 -41.87 0.58
CA ALA A 12 -7.56 -40.75 0.27
C ALA A 12 -8.32 -39.43 0.07
N ILE A 13 -9.47 -39.46 -0.63
CA ILE A 13 -10.33 -38.28 -0.82
C ILE A 13 -10.87 -37.78 0.53
N ILE A 14 -11.33 -38.68 1.40
CA ILE A 14 -11.83 -38.31 2.73
C ILE A 14 -10.73 -37.65 3.55
N LEU A 15 -9.51 -38.19 3.53
CA LEU A 15 -8.37 -37.62 4.26
C LEU A 15 -7.99 -36.23 3.72
N ILE A 16 -8.02 -36.02 2.40
CA ILE A 16 -7.76 -34.71 1.79
C ILE A 16 -8.83 -33.70 2.20
N VAL A 17 -10.11 -34.07 2.17
CA VAL A 17 -11.21 -33.17 2.56
C VAL A 17 -11.11 -32.82 4.05
N LEU A 18 -10.79 -33.78 4.91
CA LEU A 18 -10.57 -33.54 6.33
C LEU A 18 -9.35 -32.63 6.57
N TYR A 19 -8.26 -32.84 5.84
CA TYR A 19 -7.07 -31.99 5.92
C TYR A 19 -7.35 -30.55 5.48
N ILE A 20 -8.10 -30.34 4.39
CA ILE A 20 -8.49 -29.01 3.92
C ILE A 20 -9.43 -28.36 4.93
N LYS A 21 -10.41 -29.09 5.48
CA LYS A 21 -11.35 -28.56 6.47
C LYS A 21 -10.66 -28.19 7.79
N ASP A 22 -9.66 -28.97 8.20
CA ASP A 22 -8.88 -28.70 9.42
C ASP A 22 -7.94 -27.49 9.22
N ASN A 23 -7.31 -27.36 8.05
CA ASN A 23 -6.49 -26.18 7.73
C ASN A 23 -7.31 -24.91 7.46
N ALA A 24 -8.52 -25.01 6.90
CA ALA A 24 -9.40 -23.86 6.69
C ALA A 24 -9.99 -23.32 8.01
N ASN A 25 -10.06 -24.17 9.06
CA ASN A 25 -10.60 -23.80 10.37
C ASN A 25 -9.54 -23.66 11.46
N LYS A 26 -8.24 -23.74 11.13
CA LYS A 26 -7.25 -23.20 12.05
C LYS A 26 -7.46 -21.70 12.07
N PRO A 27 -7.94 -21.08 13.17
CA PRO A 27 -7.71 -19.67 13.33
C PRO A 27 -6.21 -19.49 13.15
N GLN A 28 -5.81 -18.61 12.24
CA GLN A 28 -4.46 -18.09 12.33
C GLN A 28 -4.35 -17.57 13.75
N ILE A 29 -3.57 -18.27 14.56
CA ILE A 29 -3.05 -17.71 15.79
C ILE A 29 -2.12 -16.62 15.27
N GLU A 30 -2.70 -15.44 14.99
CA GLU A 30 -1.95 -14.20 15.01
C GLU A 30 -1.22 -14.21 16.34
N GLU A 31 0.10 -14.15 16.26
CA GLU A 31 0.98 -14.15 17.42
C GLU A 31 0.57 -12.98 18.34
N SER A 32 -0.19 -13.31 19.38
CA SER A 32 0.04 -12.95 20.77
C SER A 32 0.53 -11.50 21.05
N PHE A 33 -0.45 -10.64 21.37
CA PHE A 33 -0.31 -9.40 22.14
C PHE A 33 0.73 -8.38 21.64
N ASP A 34 0.49 -7.79 20.47
CA ASP A 34 0.99 -6.45 20.22
C ASP A 34 0.33 -5.48 21.21
N ASN A 35 1.14 -4.94 22.13
CA ASN A 35 0.76 -4.04 23.23
C ASN A 35 0.31 -2.64 22.74
N TYR A 36 -0.58 -2.56 21.75
CA TYR A 36 -1.26 -1.32 21.46
C TYR A 36 -2.29 -1.11 22.56
N TYR A 37 -2.03 -0.13 23.43
CA TYR A 37 -3.02 0.45 24.31
C TYR A 37 -3.27 1.88 23.84
N LEU A 38 -4.53 2.24 23.71
CA LEU A 38 -4.90 3.62 23.44
C LEU A 38 -5.02 4.34 24.78
N SER A 39 -4.23 5.40 24.99
CA SER A 39 -4.35 6.27 26.17
C SER A 39 -5.62 7.12 26.14
N SER A 40 -6.22 7.30 24.97
CA SER A 40 -7.40 8.11 24.73
C SER A 40 -8.18 7.57 23.53
N CYS A 41 -9.44 7.98 23.39
CA CYS A 41 -10.21 7.64 22.20
C CYS A 41 -9.51 8.10 20.91
N PRO A 42 -9.72 7.38 19.79
CA PRO A 42 -9.11 7.73 18.52
C PRO A 42 -9.45 9.16 18.11
N SER A 43 -8.55 9.78 17.33
CA SER A 43 -8.74 11.13 16.84
C SER A 43 -10.09 11.26 16.11
N GLY A 44 -10.91 12.25 16.50
CA GLY A 44 -12.25 12.49 15.96
C GLY A 44 -13.40 11.78 16.68
N TYR A 45 -13.12 10.82 17.57
CA TYR A 45 -14.17 10.11 18.32
C TYR A 45 -14.60 10.93 19.54
N LYS A 46 -15.90 10.93 19.83
CA LYS A 46 -16.44 11.43 21.09
C LYS A 46 -16.35 10.36 22.17
N THR A 47 -16.17 10.77 23.41
CA THR A 47 -15.98 9.86 24.55
C THR A 47 -17.18 9.93 25.49
N PHE A 48 -17.68 8.80 25.96
CA PHE A 48 -18.69 8.72 27.01
C PHE A 48 -18.51 7.44 27.84
N TYR A 49 -19.22 7.33 28.96
CA TYR A 49 -19.18 6.14 29.82
C TYR A 49 -20.42 5.28 29.61
N ASN A 50 -20.23 3.97 29.46
CA ASN A 50 -21.35 3.03 29.45
C ASN A 50 -21.82 2.72 30.89
N ASN A 51 -22.88 1.92 31.01
CA ASN A 51 -23.44 1.52 32.30
C ASN A 51 -22.46 0.70 33.18
N ASP A 52 -21.44 0.10 32.58
CA ASP A 52 -20.40 -0.68 33.26
C ASP A 52 -19.21 0.18 33.71
N GLY A 53 -19.24 1.50 33.43
CA GLY A 53 -18.15 2.42 33.72
C GLY A 53 -16.98 2.35 32.73
N ASN A 54 -17.11 1.63 31.61
CA ASN A 54 -16.10 1.60 30.56
C ASN A 54 -16.16 2.87 29.72
N ILE A 55 -14.99 3.34 29.28
CA ILE A 55 -14.87 4.45 28.33
C ILE A 55 -15.20 3.93 26.93
N VAL A 56 -16.27 4.47 26.33
CA VAL A 56 -16.69 4.19 24.96
C VAL A 56 -16.34 5.36 24.06
N CYS A 57 -15.73 5.04 22.92
CA CYS A 57 -15.41 5.96 21.86
C CYS A 57 -16.45 5.80 20.74
N CYS A 58 -17.05 6.91 20.32
CA CYS A 58 -18.09 6.97 19.30
C CYS A 58 -17.65 7.84 18.12
N ASP A 59 -17.67 7.27 16.91
CA ASP A 59 -17.52 8.00 15.66
C ASP A 59 -18.86 8.55 15.20
N GLY A 60 -19.32 9.62 15.85
CA GLY A 60 -20.61 10.24 15.54
C GLY A 60 -21.19 11.09 16.67
N GLU A 61 -22.50 11.24 16.66
CA GLU A 61 -23.22 11.94 17.72
C GLU A 61 -23.52 11.01 18.89
N VAL A 62 -23.36 11.54 20.11
CA VAL A 62 -23.69 10.84 21.35
C VAL A 62 -24.95 11.50 21.92
N VAL A 63 -26.03 10.74 22.01
CA VAL A 63 -27.30 11.19 22.59
C VAL A 63 -27.66 10.26 23.73
N SER A 64 -27.86 10.82 24.93
CA SER A 64 -28.23 10.06 26.13
C SER A 64 -27.30 8.88 26.43
N ASN A 65 -25.97 9.10 26.37
CA ASN A 65 -24.94 8.07 26.56
C ASN A 65 -25.06 6.87 25.59
N ARG A 66 -25.56 7.12 24.38
CA ARG A 66 -25.56 6.14 23.29
C ARG A 66 -24.92 6.76 22.05
N CYS A 67 -24.06 5.99 21.39
CA CYS A 67 -23.54 6.35 20.08
C CYS A 67 -24.66 6.14 19.04
N LEU A 68 -24.92 7.16 18.22
CA LEU A 68 -25.86 7.03 17.09
C LEU A 68 -25.22 6.42 15.83
N SER A 69 -23.92 6.13 15.88
CA SER A 69 -23.15 5.49 14.82
C SER A 69 -22.87 4.03 15.16
N ASP A 70 -22.83 3.18 14.14
CA ASP A 70 -22.44 1.78 14.27
C ASP A 70 -20.93 1.64 14.58
N ASN A 71 -20.16 2.70 14.33
CA ASN A 71 -18.73 2.77 14.60
C ASN A 71 -18.47 3.22 16.05
N GLN A 72 -18.69 2.31 17.00
CA GLN A 72 -18.32 2.50 18.40
C GLN A 72 -17.35 1.42 18.90
N CYS A 73 -16.55 1.77 19.89
CA CYS A 73 -15.60 0.85 20.48
C CYS A 73 -15.31 1.18 21.95
N THR A 74 -14.90 0.19 22.73
CA THR A 74 -14.43 0.41 24.11
C THR A 74 -12.94 0.66 24.13
N LEU A 75 -12.52 1.70 24.87
CA LEU A 75 -11.11 2.06 25.03
C LEU A 75 -10.36 1.04 25.89
N SER A 76 -11.05 0.51 26.91
CA SER A 76 -10.50 -0.39 27.91
C SER A 76 -11.22 -1.74 27.92
N GLY A 77 -10.48 -2.80 28.24
CA GLY A 77 -11.03 -4.15 28.35
C GLY A 77 -11.06 -4.92 27.03
N LYS A 78 -11.60 -6.14 27.08
CA LYS A 78 -11.57 -7.09 25.94
C LYS A 78 -12.53 -6.73 24.79
N GLY A 79 -13.44 -5.78 25.00
CA GLY A 79 -14.53 -5.51 24.06
C GLY A 79 -15.58 -6.63 24.04
N THR A 80 -16.71 -6.36 23.40
CA THR A 80 -17.78 -7.30 23.10
C THR A 80 -18.02 -7.32 21.58
N PRO A 81 -18.80 -8.29 21.04
CA PRO A 81 -19.17 -8.27 19.63
C PRO A 81 -19.86 -6.96 19.19
N ASP A 82 -20.67 -6.35 20.06
CA ASP A 82 -21.40 -5.11 19.78
C ASP A 82 -20.57 -3.84 20.06
N THR A 83 -19.56 -3.95 20.92
CA THR A 83 -18.64 -2.85 21.28
C THR A 83 -17.20 -3.38 21.31
N PRO A 84 -16.57 -3.58 20.14
CA PRO A 84 -15.22 -4.12 20.06
C PRO A 84 -14.20 -3.20 20.73
N ASN A 85 -13.03 -3.73 21.06
CA ASN A 85 -11.93 -2.90 21.56
C ASN A 85 -11.44 -1.94 20.45
N CYS A 86 -11.24 -0.67 20.78
CA CYS A 86 -10.87 0.36 19.81
C CYS A 86 -9.59 0.05 19.03
N VAL A 87 -8.58 -0.52 19.69
CA VAL A 87 -7.33 -0.93 19.05
C VAL A 87 -7.61 -1.98 17.97
N GLN A 88 -8.38 -3.01 18.30
CA GLN A 88 -8.70 -4.09 17.37
C GLN A 88 -9.52 -3.59 16.17
N SER A 89 -10.50 -2.71 16.42
CA SER A 89 -11.31 -2.12 15.36
C SER A 89 -10.48 -1.28 14.39
N ILE A 90 -9.60 -0.42 14.92
CA ILE A 90 -8.75 0.45 14.12
C ILE A 90 -7.75 -0.38 13.31
N ILE A 91 -7.06 -1.33 13.95
CA ILE A 91 -6.08 -2.19 13.28
C ILE A 91 -6.75 -2.95 12.14
N ARG A 92 -7.93 -3.55 12.38
CA ARG A 92 -8.68 -4.26 11.32
C ARG A 92 -9.00 -3.33 10.15
N MET A 93 -9.50 -2.13 10.43
CA MET A 93 -9.80 -1.14 9.39
C MET A 93 -8.53 -0.73 8.62
N TYR A 94 -7.42 -0.53 9.33
CA TYR A 94 -6.15 -0.14 8.72
C TYR A 94 -5.54 -1.23 7.86
N VAL A 95 -5.70 -2.50 8.22
CA VAL A 95 -5.30 -3.63 7.37
C VAL A 95 -6.06 -3.59 6.04
N GLU A 96 -7.37 -3.38 6.06
CA GLU A 96 -8.18 -3.29 4.83
C GLU A 96 -7.86 -2.06 3.99
N LYS A 97 -7.69 -0.89 4.62
CA LYS A 97 -7.25 0.33 3.93
C LYS A 97 -5.84 0.17 3.34
N GLY A 98 -4.93 -0.44 4.11
CA GLY A 98 -3.55 -0.67 3.74
C GLY A 98 -3.38 -1.52 2.50
N LYS A 99 -4.14 -2.61 2.37
CA LYS A 99 -4.13 -3.48 1.17
C LYS A 99 -4.33 -2.71 -0.14
N ASN A 100 -5.19 -1.69 -0.12
CA ASN A 100 -5.58 -0.96 -1.31
C ASN A 100 -4.75 0.31 -1.54
N GLN A 101 -4.40 1.02 -0.47
CA GLN A 101 -3.83 2.37 -0.56
C GLN A 101 -2.32 2.42 -0.32
N CYS A 102 -1.76 1.43 0.39
CA CYS A 102 -0.37 1.46 0.75
C CYS A 102 0.53 0.78 -0.30
N PRO A 103 1.76 1.29 -0.48
CA PRO A 103 2.79 0.62 -1.26
C PRO A 103 3.33 -0.59 -0.49
N LEU A 104 3.94 -1.55 -1.19
CA LEU A 104 4.48 -2.78 -0.57
C LEU A 104 5.63 -2.48 0.40
N SER A 105 6.43 -1.46 0.11
CA SER A 105 7.54 -0.98 0.93
C SER A 105 7.09 -0.28 2.23
N MET A 106 5.83 0.18 2.30
CA MET A 106 5.25 0.84 3.47
C MET A 106 3.80 0.39 3.63
N SER A 107 3.59 -0.86 4.06
CA SER A 107 2.27 -1.50 4.08
C SER A 107 1.36 -1.06 5.23
N THR A 108 1.91 -0.41 6.26
CA THR A 108 1.16 -0.02 7.46
C THR A 108 0.45 1.31 7.24
N TYR A 109 -0.88 1.27 7.12
CA TYR A 109 -1.74 2.46 7.03
C TYR A 109 -1.83 3.20 8.37
N PHE A 110 -1.92 4.52 8.32
CA PHE A 110 -2.31 5.35 9.47
C PHE A 110 -3.18 6.53 9.02
N GLU A 111 -4.02 7.02 9.94
CA GLU A 111 -4.73 8.28 9.76
C GLU A 111 -4.89 9.03 11.08
N ASP A 112 -4.81 10.36 11.01
CA ASP A 112 -5.15 11.28 12.09
C ASP A 112 -6.30 12.17 11.63
N ASN A 113 -7.53 11.82 12.02
CA ASN A 113 -8.73 12.55 11.62
C ASN A 113 -8.72 14.00 12.12
N GLY A 114 -8.17 14.26 13.30
CA GLY A 114 -8.07 15.60 13.89
C GLY A 114 -7.13 16.53 13.11
N ARG A 115 -6.12 15.97 12.43
CA ARG A 115 -5.21 16.72 11.53
C ARG A 115 -5.54 16.54 10.05
N ASN A 116 -6.53 15.72 9.73
CA ASN A 116 -6.86 15.28 8.38
C ASN A 116 -5.63 14.76 7.60
N VAL A 117 -4.80 13.96 8.27
CA VAL A 117 -3.59 13.34 7.68
C VAL A 117 -3.83 11.85 7.48
N LYS A 118 -3.48 11.35 6.31
CA LYS A 118 -3.53 9.92 5.96
C LYS A 118 -2.22 9.54 5.31
N GLY A 119 -1.73 8.33 5.57
CA GLY A 119 -0.47 7.89 5.02
C GLY A 119 -0.19 6.42 5.26
N CYS A 120 1.00 6.02 4.83
CA CYS A 120 1.52 4.70 5.13
C CYS A 120 2.97 4.79 5.62
N THR A 121 3.40 3.80 6.38
CA THR A 121 4.76 3.70 6.91
C THR A 121 5.29 2.27 6.84
N ALA A 122 6.62 2.13 6.90
CA ALA A 122 7.34 0.85 6.83
C ALA A 122 7.45 0.12 8.18
N GLY A 123 6.80 0.60 9.24
CA GLY A 123 6.91 -0.02 10.55
C GLY A 123 5.73 0.27 11.47
N ARG A 124 5.97 0.14 12.78
CA ARG A 124 4.93 0.27 13.79
C ARG A 124 4.39 1.70 13.88
N LEU A 125 3.16 1.80 14.35
CA LEU A 125 2.51 3.06 14.67
C LEU A 125 2.82 3.46 16.11
N ASN A 126 2.59 4.74 16.42
CA ASN A 126 2.65 5.25 17.77
C ASN A 126 1.49 4.71 18.64
N GLU A 127 1.48 5.05 19.93
CA GLU A 127 0.47 4.58 20.90
C GLU A 127 -0.96 5.00 20.53
N THR A 128 -1.13 6.11 19.78
CA THR A 128 -2.44 6.59 19.32
C THR A 128 -2.85 6.02 17.96
N LEU A 129 -2.03 5.16 17.36
CA LEU A 129 -2.19 4.59 16.01
C LEU A 129 -2.32 5.65 14.89
N SER A 130 -1.99 6.90 15.15
CA SER A 130 -2.27 8.01 14.22
C SER A 130 -1.04 8.51 13.47
N SER A 131 0.15 7.99 13.79
CA SER A 131 1.40 8.32 13.12
C SER A 131 2.39 7.16 13.22
N PRO A 132 3.51 7.20 12.48
CA PRO A 132 4.63 6.29 12.74
C PRO A 132 5.11 6.41 14.18
N GLN A 133 5.67 5.32 14.71
CA GLN A 133 6.27 5.27 16.03
C GLN A 133 7.44 6.27 16.19
N PHE A 134 8.24 6.45 15.13
CA PHE A 134 9.40 7.33 15.09
C PHE A 134 9.34 8.27 13.88
N PRO A 135 9.73 9.55 14.03
CA PRO A 135 9.73 10.53 12.94
C PRO A 135 10.65 10.16 11.75
N THR A 136 11.65 9.31 11.99
CA THR A 136 12.61 8.86 10.98
C THR A 136 12.11 7.69 10.15
N GLN A 137 10.97 7.09 10.50
CA GLN A 137 10.41 5.99 9.70
C GLN A 137 10.03 6.51 8.32
N PRO A 138 10.33 5.75 7.24
CA PRO A 138 9.82 6.06 5.91
C PRO A 138 8.30 6.18 5.94
N THR A 139 7.81 7.26 5.32
CA THR A 139 6.39 7.53 5.18
C THR A 139 6.04 8.01 3.79
N CYS A 140 4.80 7.76 3.40
CA CYS A 140 4.16 8.39 2.26
C CYS A 140 2.81 8.97 2.70
N SER A 141 2.33 9.98 1.98
CA SER A 141 1.06 10.64 2.25
C SER A 141 -0.01 10.23 1.24
N ILE A 142 -1.25 10.11 1.71
CA ILE A 142 -2.43 9.85 0.88
C ILE A 142 -3.20 11.17 0.81
N TYR A 143 -3.25 11.77 -0.38
CA TYR A 143 -3.95 13.03 -0.60
C TYR A 143 -5.40 12.83 -1.00
N ASP A 144 -6.23 13.85 -0.80
CA ASP A 144 -7.68 13.80 -1.06
C ASP A 144 -8.04 13.62 -2.54
N THR A 145 -7.17 14.08 -3.46
CA THR A 145 -7.42 14.02 -4.90
C THR A 145 -6.33 13.25 -5.63
N LEU A 146 -6.71 12.59 -6.74
CA LEU A 146 -5.76 11.87 -7.57
C LEU A 146 -4.68 12.80 -8.13
N ASP A 147 -5.02 14.03 -8.50
CA ASP A 147 -4.06 15.00 -9.04
C ASP A 147 -2.99 15.39 -8.02
N LYS A 148 -3.38 15.64 -6.75
CA LYS A 148 -2.40 15.89 -5.68
C LYS A 148 -1.51 14.67 -5.44
N ASN A 149 -2.09 13.47 -5.46
CA ASN A 149 -1.34 12.22 -5.36
C ASN A 149 -0.34 12.08 -6.52
N ARG A 150 -0.71 12.45 -7.75
CA ARG A 150 0.19 12.40 -8.90
C ARG A 150 1.30 13.43 -8.80
N LEU A 151 1.01 14.67 -8.37
CA LEU A 151 1.99 15.76 -8.31
C LEU A 151 2.98 15.65 -7.14
N SER A 152 2.58 15.02 -6.03
CA SER A 152 3.38 15.00 -4.81
C SER A 152 4.39 13.86 -4.82
N LYS A 153 5.69 14.19 -4.72
CA LYS A 153 6.79 13.20 -4.68
C LYS A 153 6.64 12.15 -3.56
N ASN A 154 6.18 12.58 -2.39
CA ASN A 154 5.98 11.74 -1.20
C ASN A 154 4.61 11.03 -1.18
N SER A 155 3.86 11.00 -2.28
CA SER A 155 2.55 10.35 -2.29
C SER A 155 2.67 8.82 -2.25
N CYS A 156 1.75 8.17 -1.54
CA CYS A 156 1.66 6.71 -1.55
C CYS A 156 1.32 6.16 -2.93
N PHE A 157 0.61 6.94 -3.76
CA PHE A 157 0.37 6.60 -5.16
C PHE A 157 1.67 6.45 -5.95
N ASN A 158 2.55 7.46 -5.91
CA ASN A 158 3.82 7.43 -6.65
C ASN A 158 4.78 6.37 -6.09
N GLN A 159 4.78 6.17 -4.77
CA GLN A 159 5.53 5.07 -4.17
C GLN A 159 5.02 3.69 -4.59
N LYS A 160 3.71 3.51 -4.70
CA LYS A 160 3.13 2.25 -5.17
C LYS A 160 3.56 1.96 -6.61
N GLN A 161 3.57 2.99 -7.46
CA GLN A 161 4.10 2.87 -8.82
C GLN A 161 5.61 2.55 -8.84
N LEU A 162 6.40 3.14 -7.94
CA LEU A 162 7.83 2.82 -7.78
C LEU A 162 8.04 1.35 -7.39
N ASP A 163 7.24 0.84 -6.46
CA ASP A 163 7.31 -0.55 -6.00
C ASP A 163 6.93 -1.53 -7.12
N MET A 164 5.89 -1.20 -7.89
CA MET A 164 5.42 -1.97 -9.04
C MET A 164 6.38 -1.94 -10.24
N ALA A 165 7.19 -0.90 -10.38
CA ALA A 165 8.14 -0.77 -11.47
C ALA A 165 9.16 -1.92 -11.44
N GLN A 166 9.30 -2.63 -12.56
CA GLN A 166 10.24 -3.74 -12.67
C GLN A 166 11.68 -3.22 -12.76
N CYS A 167 12.57 -3.79 -11.95
CA CYS A 167 14.00 -3.56 -12.07
C CYS A 167 14.57 -4.52 -13.13
N PHE A 168 15.51 -4.04 -13.95
CA PHE A 168 16.18 -4.84 -14.98
C PHE A 168 17.63 -4.38 -15.19
N GLY A 169 18.44 -5.23 -15.83
CA GLY A 169 19.87 -4.99 -16.01
C GLY A 169 20.68 -5.18 -14.73
N ASN A 170 21.99 -4.94 -14.81
CA ASN A 170 22.91 -5.12 -13.70
C ASN A 170 22.91 -3.89 -12.77
N ASN A 171 23.11 -4.07 -11.47
CA ASN A 171 23.12 -2.99 -10.47
C ASN A 171 21.89 -2.07 -10.54
N CYS A 172 20.72 -2.68 -10.73
CA CYS A 172 19.49 -1.93 -10.93
C CYS A 172 19.07 -1.17 -9.66
N THR A 173 18.68 0.09 -9.85
CA THR A 173 18.17 0.98 -8.81
C THR A 173 16.89 1.63 -9.29
N LYS A 174 15.99 1.94 -8.35
CA LYS A 174 14.75 2.66 -8.65
C LYS A 174 14.65 3.87 -7.73
N ALA A 175 14.19 4.98 -8.26
CA ALA A 175 13.97 6.19 -7.47
C ALA A 175 12.80 7.02 -8.02
N ILE A 176 12.19 7.80 -7.13
CA ILE A 176 11.27 8.87 -7.52
C ILE A 176 12.08 10.16 -7.58
N ILE A 177 12.13 10.79 -8.75
CA ILE A 177 12.80 12.07 -8.96
C ILE A 177 11.78 13.12 -9.36
N GLN A 178 11.99 14.37 -8.98
CA GLN A 178 11.10 15.47 -9.35
C GLN A 178 11.94 16.64 -9.85
N PRO A 179 12.35 16.62 -11.14
CA PRO A 179 13.22 17.66 -11.70
C PRO A 179 12.57 19.04 -11.72
N VAL A 180 11.24 19.08 -11.87
CA VAL A 180 10.43 20.30 -11.88
C VAL A 180 9.39 20.18 -10.77
N LEU A 181 9.45 21.06 -9.77
CA LEU A 181 8.58 20.99 -8.57
C LEU A 181 7.09 21.09 -8.88
N THR A 182 6.73 21.76 -9.97
CA THR A 182 5.33 21.94 -10.40
C THR A 182 4.84 20.84 -11.33
N ALA A 183 5.71 19.89 -11.72
CA ALA A 183 5.35 18.77 -12.58
C ALA A 183 5.27 17.46 -11.77
N PRO A 184 4.51 16.46 -12.24
CA PRO A 184 4.51 15.13 -11.67
C PRO A 184 5.93 14.55 -11.59
N PRO A 185 6.29 13.80 -10.54
CA PRO A 185 7.59 13.18 -10.44
C PRO A 185 7.73 12.04 -11.45
N LEU A 186 8.98 11.77 -11.84
CA LEU A 186 9.37 10.66 -12.68
C LEU A 186 9.79 9.47 -11.82
N ILE A 187 9.46 8.26 -12.28
CA ILE A 187 9.94 7.02 -11.69
C ILE A 187 11.12 6.57 -12.53
N SER A 188 12.33 6.82 -12.02
CA SER A 188 13.57 6.50 -12.70
C SER A 188 14.04 5.09 -12.35
N ILE A 189 14.46 4.35 -13.36
CA ILE A 189 15.15 3.06 -13.26
C ILE A 189 16.58 3.29 -13.77
N GLY A 190 17.56 3.13 -12.89
CA GLY A 190 18.97 3.17 -13.21
C GLY A 190 19.53 1.77 -13.30
N PHE A 191 20.29 1.43 -14.33
CA PHE A 191 20.88 0.10 -14.51
C PHE A 191 22.19 0.17 -15.30
N THR A 192 22.98 -0.90 -15.27
CA THR A 192 24.20 -1.04 -16.07
C THR A 192 23.92 -1.99 -17.23
N ASP A 193 24.20 -1.55 -18.45
CA ASP A 193 24.06 -2.37 -19.66
C ASP A 193 25.21 -3.39 -19.79
N ASP A 194 25.12 -4.30 -20.77
CA ASP A 194 26.12 -5.34 -20.98
C ASP A 194 27.51 -4.81 -21.37
N LEU A 195 27.58 -3.54 -21.81
CA LEU A 195 28.84 -2.86 -22.13
C LEU A 195 29.44 -2.17 -20.90
N GLY A 196 28.83 -2.33 -19.72
CA GLY A 196 29.28 -1.72 -18.48
C GLY A 196 28.88 -0.24 -18.35
N MET A 197 28.03 0.29 -19.23
CA MET A 197 27.59 1.68 -19.15
C MET A 197 26.35 1.82 -18.28
N HIS A 198 26.37 2.79 -17.37
CA HIS A 198 25.21 3.14 -16.57
C HIS A 198 24.19 3.92 -17.41
N ARG A 199 22.92 3.51 -17.33
CA ARG A 199 21.77 4.06 -18.04
C ARG A 199 20.69 4.45 -17.04
N VAL A 200 19.96 5.52 -17.35
CA VAL A 200 18.78 5.95 -16.60
C VAL A 200 17.62 6.08 -17.56
N THR A 201 16.49 5.52 -17.19
CA THR A 201 15.26 5.49 -17.98
C THR A 201 14.05 5.67 -17.06
N TYR A 202 12.88 5.95 -17.62
CA TYR A 202 11.68 6.28 -16.85
C TYR A 202 10.51 5.37 -17.20
N THR A 203 9.66 5.06 -16.22
CA THR A 203 8.42 4.33 -16.53
C THR A 203 7.56 5.18 -17.47
N ARG A 204 6.95 4.55 -18.49
CA ARG A 204 6.15 5.25 -19.51
C ARG A 204 5.10 6.17 -18.86
N GLN A 205 4.33 5.62 -17.94
CA GLN A 205 3.26 6.35 -17.26
C GLN A 205 3.78 7.59 -16.50
N SER A 206 4.91 7.49 -15.79
CA SER A 206 5.46 8.65 -15.07
C SER A 206 5.97 9.73 -16.03
N LEU A 207 6.58 9.31 -17.15
CA LEU A 207 7.04 10.23 -18.18
C LEU A 207 5.88 10.92 -18.92
N GLU A 208 4.81 10.19 -19.23
CA GLU A 208 3.59 10.77 -19.80
C GLU A 208 3.00 11.84 -18.90
N ASN A 209 2.80 11.54 -17.61
CA ASN A 209 2.29 12.51 -16.64
C ASN A 209 3.18 13.77 -16.55
N PHE A 210 4.51 13.59 -16.60
CA PHE A 210 5.45 14.70 -16.58
C PHE A 210 5.38 15.55 -17.86
N LEU A 211 5.35 14.91 -19.03
CA LEU A 211 5.30 15.59 -20.32
C LEU A 211 3.95 16.28 -20.56
N ASP A 212 2.84 15.73 -20.04
CA ASP A 212 1.53 16.38 -20.08
C ASP A 212 1.52 17.78 -19.47
N VAL A 213 2.39 18.01 -18.47
CA VAL A 213 2.54 19.32 -17.83
C VAL A 213 3.66 20.15 -18.46
N THR A 214 4.80 19.53 -18.78
CA THR A 214 6.02 20.25 -19.19
C THR A 214 6.14 20.45 -20.69
N ASN A 215 5.53 19.60 -21.50
CA ASN A 215 5.50 19.69 -22.95
C ASN A 215 4.21 19.08 -23.53
N PRO A 216 3.04 19.74 -23.38
CA PRO A 216 1.75 19.15 -23.72
C PRO A 216 1.61 18.66 -25.18
N ASN A 217 2.39 19.22 -26.10
CA ASN A 217 2.35 18.88 -27.53
C ASN A 217 3.29 17.71 -27.90
N TYR A 218 3.87 17.02 -26.92
CA TYR A 218 4.86 15.96 -27.16
C TYR A 218 4.31 14.81 -28.02
N ARG A 219 3.00 14.55 -27.94
CA ARG A 219 2.33 13.48 -28.70
C ARG A 219 2.28 13.73 -30.20
N GLU A 220 2.23 14.99 -30.63
CA GLU A 220 2.08 15.34 -32.06
C GLU A 220 3.43 15.61 -32.72
N LYS A 221 4.34 16.28 -32.01
CA LYS A 221 5.59 16.82 -32.59
C LYS A 221 6.83 16.53 -31.75
N GLY A 222 6.68 15.77 -30.68
CA GLY A 222 7.74 15.56 -29.70
C GLY A 222 8.19 14.11 -29.63
N LEU A 223 8.16 13.59 -28.41
CA LEU A 223 8.80 12.34 -28.06
C LEU A 223 7.86 11.15 -28.34
N ASP A 224 8.25 10.30 -29.26
CA ASP A 224 7.58 9.03 -29.49
C ASP A 224 7.95 8.01 -28.41
N LEU A 225 7.09 7.89 -27.38
CA LEU A 225 7.31 7.03 -26.23
C LEU A 225 7.27 5.53 -26.53
N SER A 226 6.85 5.14 -27.74
CA SER A 226 6.86 3.73 -28.15
C SER A 226 8.25 3.26 -28.61
N ALA A 227 9.09 4.19 -29.06
CA ALA A 227 10.40 3.91 -29.62
C ALA A 227 11.55 4.64 -28.90
N ASN A 228 11.26 5.59 -28.01
CA ASN A 228 12.32 6.38 -27.38
C ASN A 228 13.00 5.64 -26.21
N ILE A 229 14.33 5.64 -26.21
CA ILE A 229 15.16 4.92 -25.24
C ILE A 229 15.03 5.41 -23.80
N VAL A 230 14.54 6.64 -23.57
CA VAL A 230 14.30 7.15 -22.23
C VAL A 230 13.09 6.48 -21.55
N VAL A 231 12.33 5.65 -22.28
CA VAL A 231 11.23 4.84 -21.74
C VAL A 231 11.73 3.46 -21.32
N ALA A 232 11.40 3.05 -20.10
CA ALA A 232 11.96 1.87 -19.45
C ALA A 232 11.74 0.57 -20.23
N GLU A 233 10.55 0.39 -20.80
CA GLU A 233 10.22 -0.79 -21.61
C GLU A 233 11.07 -0.86 -22.88
N VAL A 234 11.30 0.28 -23.54
CA VAL A 234 12.14 0.38 -24.74
C VAL A 234 13.61 0.15 -24.38
N ALA A 235 14.08 0.77 -23.29
CA ALA A 235 15.43 0.57 -22.78
C ALA A 235 15.71 -0.89 -22.43
N LYS A 236 14.76 -1.58 -21.79
CA LYS A 236 14.86 -3.00 -21.48
C LYS A 236 14.91 -3.84 -22.77
N ALA A 237 13.99 -3.59 -23.71
CA ALA A 237 13.93 -4.32 -24.97
C ALA A 237 15.23 -4.19 -25.79
N TYR A 238 15.82 -2.99 -25.80
CA TYR A 238 17.06 -2.71 -26.54
C TYR A 238 18.32 -3.18 -25.80
N TYR A 239 18.52 -2.74 -24.55
CA TYR A 239 19.78 -2.97 -23.84
C TYR A 239 19.86 -4.32 -23.15
N VAL A 240 18.74 -4.91 -22.72
CA VAL A 240 18.74 -6.14 -21.91
C VAL A 240 18.23 -7.33 -22.71
N ASP A 241 17.04 -7.21 -23.28
CA ASP A 241 16.38 -8.36 -23.93
C ASP A 241 16.90 -8.58 -25.37
N LYS A 242 17.53 -7.56 -25.98
CA LYS A 242 17.99 -7.54 -27.38
C LYS A 242 16.88 -7.89 -28.39
N THR A 243 15.65 -7.48 -28.10
CA THR A 243 14.46 -7.72 -28.94
C THR A 243 14.13 -6.55 -29.86
N MET A 244 14.82 -5.42 -29.72
CA MET A 244 14.73 -4.26 -30.62
C MET A 244 16.09 -3.94 -31.24
N ASP A 245 16.08 -3.63 -32.54
CA ASP A 245 17.25 -3.17 -33.28
C ASP A 245 17.47 -1.66 -33.15
N GLN A 246 18.71 -1.22 -33.40
CA GLN A 246 19.06 0.20 -33.34
C GLN A 246 18.22 1.09 -34.27
N SER A 247 17.80 0.58 -35.44
CA SER A 247 16.95 1.31 -36.38
C SER A 247 15.54 1.57 -35.86
N GLN A 248 15.09 0.82 -34.85
CA GLN A 248 13.77 0.92 -34.24
C GLN A 248 13.77 1.83 -33.00
N VAL A 249 14.94 2.23 -32.52
CA VAL A 249 15.10 3.03 -31.31
C VAL A 249 15.35 4.49 -31.67
N LYS A 250 14.66 5.39 -30.97
CA LYS A 250 14.90 6.83 -31.02
C LYS A 250 15.64 7.25 -29.75
N PHE A 251 16.63 8.12 -29.92
CA PHE A 251 17.38 8.73 -28.83
C PHE A 251 16.78 10.11 -28.54
#